data_AF-A0A535WPZ6-F1
#
_entry.id   AF-A0A535WPZ6-F1
#
_cell.length_a   1.000
_cell.length_b   1.000
_cell.length_c   1.000
_cell.angle_alpha   90.00
_cell.angle_beta   90.00
_cell.angle_gamma   90.00
#
_symmetry.space_group_name_H-M   'P 1'
#
loop_
_entity.id
_entity.type
_entity.pdbx_description
1 polymer ?
#
loop_
_entity_poly.entity_id
_entity_poly.type
_entity_poly.pdbx_seq_one_letter_code
_entity_poly.pdbx_strand_id
1 'polypeptide(L)'
;MGRWRRSRRRGRPVPFAHTLSSHVPRHIGIIMDGNGRWARGRGRPASFGHRQGVRAIKRVLQACEDLGVHALSIYAFSTENWARPRAEVRALMRLFHETMQREIDEMHRRGVRIVVSGRRDELSARMRERIDEAMARTANNTNGV
;
A
#
# COMPACT_ATOMS: atom_id res chain seq x y z
N MET A 1 -27.75 -52.30 12.33
CA MET A 1 -28.02 -51.03 13.04
C MET A 1 -26.77 -50.64 13.84
N GLY A 2 -25.96 -49.69 13.35
CA GLY A 2 -24.75 -49.23 14.05
C GLY A 2 -24.68 -47.70 13.99
N ARG A 3 -24.96 -47.05 15.12
CA ARG A 3 -25.18 -45.60 15.24
C ARG A 3 -23.84 -44.86 15.34
N TRP A 4 -23.42 -44.17 14.27
CA TRP A 4 -22.25 -43.27 14.29
C TRP A 4 -22.49 -42.08 15.23
N ARG A 5 -21.74 -42.01 16.33
CA ARG A 5 -21.77 -40.90 17.30
C ARG A 5 -20.83 -39.79 16.81
N ARG A 6 -21.38 -38.72 16.22
CA ARG A 6 -20.64 -37.48 15.91
C ARG A 6 -20.22 -36.80 17.22
N SER A 7 -18.95 -36.91 17.58
CA SER A 7 -18.32 -36.08 18.62
C SER A 7 -18.09 -34.67 18.06
N ARG A 8 -19.03 -33.76 18.30
CA ARG A 8 -18.82 -32.32 18.14
C ARG A 8 -17.91 -31.83 19.27
N ARG A 9 -16.59 -31.89 19.10
CA ARG A 9 -15.69 -31.06 19.90
C ARG A 9 -15.82 -29.62 19.37
N ARG A 10 -16.60 -28.80 20.08
CA ARG A 10 -16.58 -27.34 19.90
C ARG A 10 -15.15 -26.90 20.23
N GLY A 11 -14.36 -26.56 19.22
CA GLY A 11 -13.09 -25.88 19.42
C GLY A 11 -13.36 -24.58 20.15
N ARG A 12 -12.77 -24.40 21.34
CA ARG A 12 -12.73 -23.08 21.98
C ARG A 12 -11.96 -22.16 21.02
N PRO A 13 -12.41 -20.90 20.80
CA PRO A 13 -11.59 -19.96 20.07
C PRO A 13 -10.29 -19.81 20.85
N VAL A 14 -9.17 -20.11 20.20
CA VAL A 14 -7.85 -19.86 20.76
C VAL A 14 -7.71 -18.33 20.78
N PRO A 15 -7.52 -17.70 21.95
CA PRO A 15 -7.28 -16.27 21.97
C PRO A 15 -5.94 -16.02 21.29
N PHE A 16 -5.93 -15.25 20.20
CA PHE A 16 -4.72 -14.65 19.65
C PHE A 16 -4.24 -13.58 20.65
N ALA A 17 -3.68 -14.02 21.76
CA ALA A 17 -3.23 -13.14 22.81
C ALA A 17 -1.88 -13.66 23.34
N HIS A 18 -0.85 -12.82 23.12
CA HIS A 18 0.45 -12.83 23.79
C HIS A 18 1.52 -13.86 23.36
N THR A 19 1.99 -13.81 22.11
CA THR A 19 3.41 -14.18 21.80
C THR A 19 3.95 -13.53 20.50
N LEU A 20 3.84 -12.20 20.30
CA LEU A 20 4.51 -11.53 19.16
C LEU A 20 5.46 -10.38 19.55
N SER A 21 5.67 -10.14 20.85
CA SER A 21 6.38 -8.93 21.31
C SER A 21 7.87 -8.85 20.98
N SER A 22 8.48 -9.84 20.31
CA SER A 22 9.92 -9.82 19.97
C SER A 22 10.24 -9.90 18.48
N HIS A 23 9.26 -10.03 17.58
CA HIS A 23 9.55 -10.31 16.15
C HIS A 23 8.75 -9.48 15.13
N VAL A 24 7.97 -8.46 15.56
CA VAL A 24 7.34 -7.56 14.59
C VAL A 24 8.40 -6.63 14.00
N PRO A 25 8.58 -6.60 12.67
CA PRO A 25 9.52 -5.68 12.04
C PRO A 25 9.03 -4.25 12.23
N ARG A 26 9.94 -3.35 12.65
CA ARG A 26 9.63 -1.92 12.75
C ARG A 26 9.41 -1.27 11.38
N HIS A 27 9.99 -1.84 10.33
CA HIS A 27 9.94 -1.31 8.98
C HIS A 27 9.79 -2.44 7.96
N ILE A 28 8.82 -2.32 7.05
CA ILE A 28 8.61 -3.24 5.93
C ILE A 28 8.84 -2.48 4.61
N GLY A 29 9.58 -3.09 3.68
CA GLY A 29 9.71 -2.64 2.30
C GLY A 29 8.92 -3.54 1.35
N ILE A 30 8.14 -2.96 0.44
CA ILE A 30 7.32 -3.70 -0.54
C ILE A 30 7.63 -3.25 -1.96
N ILE A 31 7.96 -4.22 -2.83
CA ILE A 31 8.02 -4.02 -4.27
C ILE A 31 6.69 -4.44 -4.88
N MET A 32 5.96 -3.48 -5.45
CA MET A 32 4.63 -3.72 -6.01
C MET A 32 4.67 -4.18 -7.46
N ASP A 33 5.15 -5.41 -7.69
CA ASP A 33 5.17 -6.00 -9.03
C ASP A 33 3.84 -6.71 -9.39
N GLY A 34 3.65 -6.96 -10.68
CA GLY A 34 2.59 -7.84 -11.19
C GLY A 34 1.28 -7.14 -11.55
N ASN A 35 1.10 -5.86 -11.21
CA ASN A 35 -0.13 -5.12 -11.52
C ASN A 35 -0.53 -5.18 -13.01
N GLY A 36 0.42 -4.93 -13.91
CA GLY A 36 0.19 -5.01 -15.36
C GLY A 36 -0.10 -6.43 -15.84
N ARG A 37 0.64 -7.44 -15.34
CA ARG A 37 0.44 -8.86 -15.68
C ARG A 37 -0.94 -9.35 -15.21
N TRP A 38 -1.32 -8.98 -13.99
CA TRP A 38 -2.62 -9.29 -13.39
C TRP A 38 -3.80 -8.72 -14.19
N ALA A 39 -3.65 -7.51 -14.72
CA ALA A 39 -4.65 -6.88 -15.59
C ALA A 39 -4.74 -7.54 -16.97
N ARG A 40 -3.59 -7.85 -17.59
CA ARG A 40 -3.52 -8.55 -18.90
C ARG A 40 -4.18 -9.92 -18.84
N GLY A 41 -3.92 -10.69 -17.78
CA GLY A 41 -4.57 -11.99 -17.55
C GLY A 41 -6.10 -11.92 -17.39
N ARG A 42 -6.69 -10.72 -17.34
CA ARG A 42 -8.13 -10.45 -17.25
C ARG A 42 -8.67 -9.68 -18.44
N GLY A 43 -7.87 -9.50 -19.50
CA GLY A 43 -8.25 -8.67 -20.65
C GLY A 43 -8.50 -7.20 -20.28
N ARG A 44 -7.83 -6.68 -19.25
CA ARG A 44 -8.00 -5.29 -18.76
C ARG A 44 -6.75 -4.44 -19.04
N PRO A 45 -6.89 -3.12 -19.23
CA PRO A 45 -5.76 -2.20 -19.36
C PRO A 45 -4.87 -2.21 -18.11
N ALA A 46 -3.57 -1.92 -18.27
CA ALA A 46 -2.61 -1.89 -17.16
C ALA A 46 -3.04 -0.95 -16.01
N SER A 47 -3.65 0.19 -16.33
CA SER A 47 -4.19 1.15 -15.36
C SER A 47 -5.23 0.53 -14.41
N PHE A 48 -5.99 -0.47 -14.85
CA PHE A 48 -6.90 -1.23 -13.99
C PHE A 48 -6.15 -2.03 -12.94
N GLY A 49 -5.05 -2.67 -13.32
CA GLY A 49 -4.17 -3.38 -12.38
C GLY A 49 -3.56 -2.43 -11.35
N HIS A 50 -3.06 -1.27 -11.77
CA HIS A 50 -2.48 -0.29 -10.85
C HIS A 50 -3.50 0.22 -9.81
N ARG A 51 -4.77 0.42 -10.19
CA ARG A 51 -5.84 0.78 -9.23
C ARG A 51 -6.07 -0.32 -8.19
N GLN A 52 -5.93 -1.59 -8.58
CA GLN A 52 -6.03 -2.71 -7.64
C GLN A 52 -4.79 -2.80 -6.74
N GLY A 53 -3.62 -2.43 -7.26
CA GLY A 53 -2.41 -2.22 -6.47
C GLY A 53 -2.63 -1.21 -5.33
N VAL A 54 -3.22 -0.04 -5.63
CA VAL A 54 -3.58 0.96 -4.61
C VAL A 54 -4.48 0.36 -3.52
N ARG A 55 -5.51 -0.40 -3.90
CA ARG A 55 -6.39 -1.08 -2.93
C ARG A 55 -5.66 -2.14 -2.10
N ALA A 56 -4.68 -2.82 -2.67
CA ALA A 56 -3.85 -3.78 -1.95
C ALA A 56 -2.97 -3.08 -0.90
N ILE A 57 -2.35 -1.95 -1.25
CA ILE A 57 -1.58 -1.12 -0.31
C ILE A 57 -2.45 -0.74 0.88
N LYS A 58 -3.68 -0.27 0.67
CA LYS A 58 -4.58 0.11 1.77
C LYS A 58 -4.80 -1.02 2.77
N ARG A 59 -4.99 -2.25 2.29
CA ARG A 59 -5.12 -3.43 3.16
C ARG A 59 -3.83 -3.74 3.90
N VAL A 60 -2.69 -3.58 3.24
CA VAL A 60 -1.38 -3.79 3.87
C VAL A 60 -1.11 -2.73 4.94
N LEU A 61 -1.42 -1.47 4.67
CA LEU A 61 -1.31 -0.37 5.63
C LEU A 61 -2.15 -0.65 6.89
N GLN A 62 -3.40 -1.11 6.72
CA GLN A 62 -4.25 -1.52 7.84
C GLN A 62 -3.62 -2.68 8.62
N ALA A 63 -3.14 -3.71 7.93
CA ALA A 63 -2.49 -4.84 8.59
C ALA A 63 -1.20 -4.42 9.33
N CYS A 64 -0.43 -3.48 8.79
CA CYS A 64 0.75 -2.92 9.44
C CYS A 64 0.38 -2.20 10.74
N GLU A 65 -0.67 -1.39 10.71
CA GLU A 65 -1.22 -0.73 11.89
C GLU A 65 -1.68 -1.75 12.95
N ASP A 66 -2.48 -2.74 12.54
CA ASP A 66 -3.00 -3.79 13.44
C ASP A 66 -1.87 -4.62 14.09
N LEU A 67 -0.74 -4.79 13.38
CA LEU A 67 0.42 -5.56 13.83
C LEU A 67 1.44 -4.72 14.60
N GLY A 68 1.32 -3.38 14.62
CA GLY A 68 2.29 -2.49 15.26
C GLY A 68 3.57 -2.24 14.46
N VAL A 69 3.52 -2.36 13.13
CA VAL A 69 4.60 -1.94 12.23
C VAL A 69 4.64 -0.42 12.17
N HIS A 70 5.83 0.17 12.33
CA HIS A 70 5.97 1.61 12.46
C HIS A 70 6.29 2.33 11.14
N ALA A 71 6.76 1.61 10.12
CA ALA A 71 7.09 2.18 8.83
C ALA A 71 6.84 1.20 7.67
N LEU A 72 6.32 1.72 6.58
CA LEU A 72 6.09 1.01 5.33
C LEU A 72 6.69 1.80 4.17
N SER A 73 7.69 1.22 3.51
CA SER A 73 8.23 1.74 2.26
C SER A 73 7.65 0.97 1.07
N ILE A 74 7.14 1.71 0.11
CA ILE A 74 6.52 1.14 -1.08
C ILE A 74 7.31 1.59 -2.30
N TYR A 75 7.82 0.62 -3.04
CA TYR A 75 8.47 0.89 -4.31
C TYR A 75 7.42 1.10 -5.41
N ALA A 76 7.00 2.36 -5.55
CA ALA A 76 5.89 2.75 -6.40
C ALA A 76 6.27 2.95 -7.88
N PHE A 77 7.49 3.43 -8.15
CA PHE A 77 7.96 3.73 -9.50
C PHE A 77 9.49 3.72 -9.55
N SER A 78 10.06 3.03 -10.55
CA SER A 78 11.52 2.96 -10.76
C SER A 78 11.99 3.84 -11.91
N THR A 79 13.29 4.14 -11.95
CA THR A 79 13.93 4.84 -13.09
C THR A 79 13.75 4.07 -14.40
N GLU A 80 13.74 2.75 -14.36
CA GLU A 80 13.54 1.90 -15.56
C GLU A 80 12.08 1.95 -16.04
N ASN A 81 11.14 2.39 -15.21
CA ASN A 81 9.74 2.53 -15.63
C ASN A 81 9.54 3.64 -16.67
N TRP A 82 10.49 4.57 -16.82
CA TRP A 82 10.48 5.55 -17.91
C TRP A 82 10.67 4.93 -19.29
N ALA A 83 11.27 3.74 -19.38
CA ALA A 83 11.42 3.01 -20.64
C ALA A 83 10.10 2.38 -21.14
N ARG A 84 9.02 2.43 -20.34
CA ARG A 84 7.70 1.91 -20.74
C ARG A 84 7.03 2.80 -21.78
N PRO A 85 6.00 2.29 -22.50
CA PRO A 85 5.25 3.11 -23.45
C PRO A 85 4.71 4.40 -22.80
N ARG A 86 4.92 5.54 -23.47
CA ARG A 86 4.55 6.88 -22.94
C ARG A 86 3.10 6.97 -22.46
N ALA A 87 2.17 6.28 -23.13
CA ALA A 87 0.77 6.24 -22.73
C ALA A 87 0.56 5.55 -21.36
N GLU A 88 1.29 4.46 -21.09
CA GLU A 88 1.25 3.77 -19.80
C GLU A 88 1.83 4.65 -18.69
N VAL A 89 3.00 5.27 -18.93
CA VAL A 89 3.63 6.18 -17.97
C VAL A 89 2.71 7.35 -17.63
N ARG A 90 2.09 8.00 -18.63
CA ARG A 90 1.12 9.08 -18.39
C ARG A 90 -0.09 8.61 -17.58
N ALA A 91 -0.64 7.44 -17.88
CA ALA A 91 -1.78 6.88 -17.14
C ALA A 91 -1.41 6.58 -15.69
N LEU A 92 -0.20 6.08 -15.45
CA LEU A 92 0.31 5.79 -14.10
C LEU A 92 0.54 7.09 -13.30
N MET A 93 1.16 8.11 -13.89
CA MET A 93 1.37 9.41 -13.25
C MET A 93 0.04 10.09 -12.91
N ARG A 94 -0.94 10.03 -13.82
CA ARG A 94 -2.29 10.54 -13.53
C ARG A 94 -2.93 9.82 -12.35
N LEU A 95 -2.84 8.49 -12.32
CA LEU A 95 -3.37 7.70 -11.21
C LEU A 95 -2.67 8.03 -9.88
N PHE A 96 -1.35 8.22 -9.89
CA PHE A 96 -0.59 8.58 -8.71
C PHE A 96 -1.04 9.95 -8.17
N HIS A 97 -1.22 10.93 -9.06
CA HIS A 97 -1.72 12.26 -8.70
C HIS A 97 -3.12 12.19 -8.07
N GLU A 98 -4.05 11.51 -8.72
CA GLU A 98 -5.43 11.32 -8.23
C GLU A 98 -5.47 10.56 -6.90
N THR A 99 -4.57 9.59 -6.72
CA THR A 99 -4.48 8.80 -5.49
C THR A 99 -3.96 9.69 -4.36
N MET A 100 -2.81 10.35 -4.52
CA MET A 100 -2.28 11.21 -3.46
C MET A 100 -3.29 12.27 -3.02
N GLN A 101 -3.99 12.91 -3.96
CA GLN A 101 -4.99 13.91 -3.62
C GLN A 101 -6.10 13.37 -2.70
N ARG A 102 -6.52 12.11 -2.89
CA ARG A 102 -7.55 11.48 -2.05
C ARG A 102 -7.00 10.97 -0.73
N GLU A 103 -5.77 10.47 -0.74
CA GLU A 103 -5.18 9.75 0.38
C GLU A 103 -4.52 10.66 1.42
N ILE A 104 -4.00 11.84 1.05
CA ILE A 104 -3.32 12.74 2.01
C ILE A 104 -4.22 13.10 3.18
N ASP A 105 -5.51 13.39 2.92
CA ASP A 105 -6.48 13.69 3.98
C ASP A 105 -6.66 12.53 4.95
N GLU A 106 -6.78 11.31 4.40
CA GLU A 106 -6.96 10.10 5.17
C GLU A 106 -5.72 9.80 6.03
N MET A 107 -4.53 9.84 5.41
CA MET A 107 -3.25 9.61 6.09
C MET A 107 -3.02 10.65 7.19
N HIS A 108 -3.32 11.92 6.91
CA HIS A 108 -3.17 12.96 7.92
C HIS A 108 -4.08 12.74 9.13
N ARG A 109 -5.37 12.43 8.91
CA ARG A 109 -6.32 12.11 9.98
C ARG A 109 -5.89 10.90 10.82
N ARG A 110 -5.21 9.92 10.20
CA ARG A 110 -4.68 8.74 10.88
C ARG A 110 -3.37 9.02 11.62
N GLY A 111 -2.80 10.21 11.51
CA GLY A 111 -1.50 10.54 12.11
C GLY A 111 -0.34 9.82 11.43
N VAL A 112 -0.48 9.50 10.14
CA VAL A 112 0.56 8.89 9.29
C VAL A 112 1.44 9.95 8.67
N ARG A 113 2.75 9.75 8.69
CA ARG A 113 3.72 10.64 8.03
C ARG A 113 4.07 10.15 6.64
N ILE A 114 3.84 10.98 5.62
CA ILE A 114 4.20 10.66 4.23
C ILE A 114 5.62 11.16 3.96
N VAL A 115 6.44 10.28 3.39
CA VAL A 115 7.77 10.61 2.88
C VAL A 115 7.91 10.07 1.46
N VAL A 116 8.39 10.91 0.54
CA VAL A 116 8.72 10.50 -0.82
C VAL A 116 10.24 10.56 -1.00
N SER A 117 10.85 9.43 -1.33
CA SER A 117 12.29 9.32 -1.63
C SER A 117 12.50 9.02 -3.11
N GLY A 118 13.58 9.54 -3.68
CA GLY A 118 13.98 9.30 -5.07
C GLY A 118 14.07 10.57 -5.93
N ARG A 119 14.45 10.38 -7.20
CA ARG A 119 14.58 11.47 -8.19
C ARG A 119 13.21 12.02 -8.58
N ARG A 120 13.08 13.35 -8.57
CA ARG A 120 11.81 14.05 -8.84
C ARG A 120 11.86 14.98 -10.06
N ASP A 121 13.02 15.09 -10.70
CA ASP A 121 13.27 16.06 -11.79
C ASP A 121 12.41 15.75 -13.02
N GLU A 122 12.15 14.46 -13.24
CA GLU A 122 11.36 13.92 -14.36
C GLU A 122 9.84 13.95 -14.09
N LEU A 123 9.43 14.30 -12.87
CA LEU A 123 8.01 14.50 -12.53
C LEU A 123 7.52 15.85 -13.04
N SER A 124 6.22 15.95 -13.34
CA SER A 124 5.63 17.25 -13.66
C SER A 124 5.67 18.20 -12.45
N ALA A 125 5.69 19.51 -12.69
CA ALA A 125 5.65 20.52 -11.63
C ALA A 125 4.47 20.29 -10.68
N ARG A 126 3.27 20.07 -11.23
CA ARG A 126 2.06 19.75 -10.47
C ARG A 126 2.19 18.52 -9.57
N MET A 127 2.93 17.50 -10.00
CA MET A 127 3.18 16.31 -9.18
C MET A 127 4.14 16.62 -8.04
N ARG A 128 5.22 17.36 -8.32
CA ARG A 128 6.19 17.80 -7.30
C ARG A 128 5.51 18.62 -6.22
N GLU A 129 4.73 19.63 -6.61
CA GLU A 129 3.93 20.44 -5.67
C GLU A 129 3.03 19.58 -4.79
N ARG A 130 2.36 18.58 -5.38
CA ARG A 130 1.48 17.67 -4.63
C ARG A 130 2.25 16.78 -3.64
N ILE A 131 3.45 16.35 -4.00
CA ILE A 131 4.37 15.61 -3.10
C ILE A 131 4.79 16.51 -1.94
N ASP A 132 5.19 17.73 -2.23
CA ASP A 132 5.66 18.67 -1.21
C ASP A 132 4.54 19.06 -0.23
N GLU A 133 3.32 19.28 -0.74
CA GLU A 133 2.11 19.47 0.07
C GLU A 133 1.85 18.26 0.99
N ALA A 134 1.93 17.04 0.46
CA ALA A 134 1.70 15.82 1.23
C ALA A 134 2.69 15.68 2.40
N MET A 135 3.98 15.89 2.12
CA MET A 135 5.04 15.78 3.13
C MET A 135 4.94 16.90 4.17
N ALA A 136 4.70 18.14 3.75
CA ALA A 136 4.57 19.27 4.67
C ALA A 136 3.38 19.08 5.62
N ARG A 137 2.23 18.70 5.07
CA ARG A 137 1.00 18.52 5.83
C ARG A 137 1.06 17.38 6.84
N THR A 138 1.86 16.34 6.56
CA THR A 138 2.00 15.17 7.43
C THR A 138 3.31 15.16 8.22
N ALA A 139 4.08 16.26 8.22
CA ALA A 139 5.42 16.30 8.80
C ALA A 139 5.46 16.01 10.31
N ASN A 140 4.43 16.45 11.05
CA ASN A 140 4.34 16.34 12.50
C ASN A 140 3.60 15.09 12.99
N ASN A 141 3.22 14.21 12.06
CA ASN A 141 2.48 13.00 12.36
C ASN A 141 3.42 11.91 12.94
N THR A 142 2.99 11.21 13.99
CA THR A 142 3.85 10.28 14.77
C THR A 142 3.23 8.92 15.07
N ASN A 143 2.03 8.59 14.55
CA ASN A 143 1.34 7.34 14.87
C ASN A 143 1.97 6.11 14.20
N GLY A 144 3.02 6.30 13.38
CA GLY A 144 3.66 5.26 12.59
C GLY A 144 2.90 4.98 11.29
N VAL A 145 3.06 3.73 10.84
CA VAL A 145 2.73 3.12 9.54
C VAL A 145 3.69 3.39 8.39
#